data_AF-A0A7S2IQF0-F1
#
_entry.id   AF-A0A7S2IQF0-F1
#
_cell.length_a   1.000
_cell.length_b   1.000
_cell.length_c   1.000
_cell.angle_alpha   90.00
_cell.angle_beta   90.00
_cell.angle_gamma   90.00
#
_symmetry.space_group_name_H-M   'P 1'
#
loop_
_entity.id
_entity.type
_entity.pdbx_description
1 polymer ?
#
loop_
_entity_poly.entity_id
_entity_poly.type
_entity_poly.pdbx_seq_one_letter_code
_entity_poly.pdbx_strand_id
1 'polypeptide(L)'
;PLRSALCEWQAQDCEPCLRLLERCRERLPQEALEAVMAQVLLPRLRAEVDAWDPRVDRVPVHLWIHPWLPMLGKRLDCLWAPLRFKLSRCLERWDPADRSALEVLRPWQVVLDPSNWEPLVEKVLSRLERRLAEADVRPDGQDVEPMK
;
A
#
# COMPACT_ATOMS: atom_id res chain seq x y z
N PRO A 1 26.47 6.36 15.47
CA PRO A 1 26.44 7.31 14.33
C PRO A 1 25.09 7.25 13.59
N LEU A 2 24.60 8.40 13.08
CA LEU A 2 23.26 8.56 12.50
C LEU A 2 22.84 7.42 11.56
N ARG A 3 23.77 6.97 10.72
CA ARG A 3 23.60 5.86 9.78
C ARG A 3 23.24 4.54 10.47
N SER A 4 23.85 4.18 11.60
CA SER A 4 23.52 2.96 12.35
C SER A 4 22.10 3.00 12.92
N ALA A 5 21.67 4.14 13.47
CA ALA A 5 20.29 4.31 13.95
C ALA A 5 19.27 4.24 12.79
N LEU A 6 19.63 4.75 11.61
CA LEU A 6 18.85 4.63 10.37
C LEU A 6 18.93 3.22 9.73
N CYS A 7 19.86 2.37 10.16
CA CYS A 7 19.99 0.98 9.73
C CYS A 7 19.35 -0.01 10.71
N GLU A 8 19.08 0.38 11.96
CA GLU A 8 18.50 -0.49 13.00
C GLU A 8 16.97 -0.39 13.13
N TRP A 9 16.32 0.65 12.59
CA TRP A 9 14.85 0.79 12.68
C TRP A 9 14.12 -0.28 11.85
N GLN A 10 13.08 -0.89 12.40
CA GLN A 10 12.26 -1.86 11.66
C GLN A 10 11.25 -1.10 10.81
N ALA A 11 11.01 -1.51 9.55
CA ALA A 11 10.04 -0.82 8.70
C ALA A 11 8.67 -0.69 9.39
N GLN A 12 8.26 -1.76 10.08
CA GLN A 12 7.02 -1.85 10.86
C GLN A 12 6.95 -0.88 12.06
N ASP A 13 8.08 -0.33 12.52
CA ASP A 13 8.19 0.72 13.54
C ASP A 13 8.97 1.92 12.97
N CYS A 14 8.32 2.64 12.06
CA CYS A 14 8.89 3.78 11.35
C CYS A 14 9.05 5.05 12.20
N GLU A 15 8.32 5.13 13.31
CA GLU A 15 8.15 6.33 14.14
C GLU A 15 9.46 6.84 14.78
N PRO A 16 10.33 6.00 15.39
CA PRO A 16 11.63 6.44 15.90
C PRO A 16 12.52 7.06 14.80
N CYS A 17 12.48 6.50 13.59
CA CYS A 17 13.28 6.98 12.46
C CYS A 17 12.73 8.31 11.92
N LEU A 18 11.41 8.45 11.82
CA LEU A 18 10.76 9.71 11.44
C LEU A 18 11.15 10.84 12.39
N ARG A 19 11.01 10.63 13.70
CA ARG A 19 11.40 11.63 14.72
C ARG A 19 12.87 11.99 14.67
N LEU A 20 13.76 11.02 14.41
CA LEU A 20 15.18 11.29 14.24
C LEU A 20 15.41 12.20 13.03
N LEU A 21 14.78 11.92 11.90
CA LEU A 21 14.93 12.70 10.67
C LEU A 21 14.35 14.10 10.82
N GLU A 22 13.20 14.26 11.46
CA GLU A 22 12.61 15.57 11.79
C GLU A 22 13.59 16.44 12.60
N ARG A 23 14.21 15.87 13.63
CA ARG A 23 15.26 16.58 14.40
C ARG A 23 16.52 16.87 13.59
N CYS A 24 16.83 16.01 12.62
CA CYS A 24 17.97 16.22 11.73
C CYS A 24 17.70 17.33 10.71
N ARG A 25 16.45 17.53 10.28
CA ARG A 25 16.07 18.61 9.34
C ARG A 25 16.44 19.99 9.84
N GLU A 26 16.38 20.20 11.16
CA GLU A 26 16.72 21.49 11.78
C GLU A 26 18.24 21.71 11.90
N ARG A 27 19.05 20.66 11.75
CA ARG A 27 20.48 20.66 12.12
C ARG A 27 21.42 20.31 10.96
N LEU A 28 20.92 19.65 9.92
CA LEU A 28 21.70 19.23 8.76
C LEU A 28 21.42 20.10 7.55
N PRO A 29 22.43 20.32 6.67
CA PRO A 29 22.19 20.88 5.35
C PRO A 29 21.17 20.04 4.56
N GLN A 30 20.38 20.70 3.72
CA GLN A 30 19.34 20.03 2.92
C GLN A 30 19.94 18.91 2.07
N GLU A 31 21.13 19.12 1.48
CA GLU A 31 21.82 18.16 0.63
C GLU A 31 22.18 16.87 1.38
N ALA A 32 22.58 16.98 2.65
CA ALA A 32 22.89 15.83 3.48
C ALA A 32 21.62 15.01 3.79
N LEU A 33 20.51 15.70 4.07
CA LEU A 33 19.22 15.06 4.29
C LEU A 33 18.72 14.36 3.02
N GLU A 34 18.83 15.02 1.87
CA GLU A 34 18.53 14.45 0.54
C GLU A 34 19.34 13.18 0.27
N ALA A 35 20.64 13.21 0.55
CA ALA A 35 21.50 12.04 0.41
C ALA A 35 21.07 10.89 1.34
N VAL A 36 20.70 11.18 2.59
CA VAL A 36 20.18 10.17 3.52
C VAL A 36 18.87 9.55 3.01
N MET A 37 17.94 10.38 2.54
CA MET A 37 16.68 9.89 1.98
C MET A 37 16.90 9.00 0.76
N ALA A 38 17.74 9.44 -0.18
CA ALA A 38 17.98 8.75 -1.44
C ALA A 38 18.83 7.48 -1.30
N GLN A 39 19.86 7.51 -0.43
CA GLN A 39 20.86 6.44 -0.35
C GLN A 39 20.63 5.46 0.81
N VAL A 40 19.80 5.82 1.79
CA VAL A 40 19.55 4.98 2.97
C VAL A 40 18.08 4.58 3.07
N LEU A 41 17.17 5.56 3.09
CA LEU A 41 15.76 5.29 3.35
C LEU A 41 15.06 4.63 2.17
N LEU A 42 15.17 5.20 0.96
CA LEU A 42 14.50 4.65 -0.22
C LEU A 42 14.95 3.22 -0.55
N PRO A 43 16.26 2.88 -0.57
CA PRO A 43 16.70 1.52 -0.83
C PRO A 43 16.17 0.53 0.22
N ARG A 44 16.10 0.96 1.49
CA ARG A 44 15.56 0.14 2.57
C ARG A 44 14.06 -0.09 2.41
N LEU A 45 13.28 0.97 2.24
CA LEU A 45 11.83 0.87 1.99
C LEU A 45 11.55 -0.02 0.78
N ARG A 46 12.36 0.11 -0.28
CA ARG A 46 12.25 -0.75 -1.45
C ARG A 46 12.50 -2.23 -1.12
N ALA A 47 13.56 -2.54 -0.38
CA ALA A 47 13.85 -3.90 0.04
C ALA A 47 12.73 -4.51 0.89
N GLU A 48 12.14 -3.72 1.79
CA GLU A 48 11.02 -4.13 2.65
C GLU A 48 9.74 -4.36 1.83
N VAL A 49 9.45 -3.50 0.85
CA VAL A 49 8.36 -3.72 -0.12
C VAL A 49 8.60 -4.98 -0.94
N ASP A 50 9.83 -5.22 -1.40
CA ASP A 50 10.17 -6.39 -2.19
C ASP A 50 10.08 -7.68 -1.35
N ALA A 51 10.39 -7.64 -0.05
CA ALA A 51 10.26 -8.76 0.88
C ALA A 51 8.80 -9.02 1.32
N TRP A 52 8.00 -7.97 1.47
CA TRP A 52 6.62 -8.05 1.94
C TRP A 52 5.70 -8.88 1.02
N ASP A 53 4.94 -9.80 1.58
CA ASP A 53 3.92 -10.62 0.92
C ASP A 53 2.53 -10.41 1.56
N PRO A 54 1.58 -9.80 0.83
CA PRO A 54 0.23 -9.51 1.32
C PRO A 54 -0.56 -10.72 1.84
N ARG A 55 -0.14 -11.94 1.51
CA ARG A 55 -0.88 -13.18 1.83
C ARG A 55 -0.48 -13.79 3.17
N VAL A 56 0.72 -13.45 3.67
CA VAL A 56 1.28 -14.06 4.89
C VAL A 56 1.69 -13.03 5.92
N ASP A 57 2.07 -11.83 5.49
CA ASP A 57 2.46 -10.76 6.40
C ASP A 57 1.24 -10.16 7.11
N ARG A 58 1.35 -10.08 8.43
CA ARG A 58 0.26 -9.60 9.29
C ARG A 58 0.13 -8.09 9.32
N VAL A 59 1.20 -7.38 9.02
CA VAL A 59 1.23 -5.92 9.06
C VAL A 59 0.93 -5.40 7.65
N PRO A 60 -0.19 -4.70 7.45
CA PRO A 60 -0.50 -4.07 6.17
C PRO A 60 0.57 -3.07 5.78
N VAL A 61 1.00 -3.12 4.52
CA VAL A 61 2.09 -2.28 3.99
C VAL A 61 1.86 -0.78 4.13
N HIS A 62 0.61 -0.33 4.04
CA HIS A 62 0.27 1.09 4.16
C HIS A 62 0.67 1.67 5.54
N LEU A 63 0.65 0.86 6.60
CA LEU A 63 0.97 1.31 7.95
C LEU A 63 2.41 1.77 8.11
N TRP A 64 3.34 1.20 7.34
CA TRP A 64 4.75 1.55 7.38
C TRP A 64 5.26 2.30 6.15
N ILE A 65 4.46 2.44 5.09
CA ILE A 65 4.76 3.30 3.94
C ILE A 65 4.14 4.69 4.08
N HIS A 66 2.86 4.80 4.45
CA HIS A 66 2.16 6.09 4.48
C HIS A 66 2.79 7.14 5.39
N PRO A 67 3.35 6.78 6.57
CA PRO A 67 4.03 7.76 7.42
C PRO A 67 5.18 8.50 6.73
N TRP A 68 5.75 7.93 5.66
CA TRP A 68 6.82 8.56 4.89
C TRP A 68 6.32 9.55 3.82
N LEU A 69 5.03 9.55 3.48
CA LEU A 69 4.46 10.40 2.43
C LEU A 69 4.75 11.90 2.64
N PRO A 70 4.58 12.47 3.85
CA PRO A 70 4.83 13.91 4.07
C PRO A 70 6.29 14.32 3.85
N MET A 71 7.24 13.39 3.99
CA MET A 71 8.68 13.67 3.91
C MET A 71 9.29 13.28 2.56
N LEU A 72 8.91 12.13 2.01
CA LEU A 72 9.48 11.59 0.78
C LEU A 72 8.67 11.98 -0.47
N GLY A 73 7.37 12.21 -0.35
CA GLY A 73 6.49 12.59 -1.46
C GLY A 73 6.72 11.74 -2.71
N LYS A 74 6.97 12.39 -3.85
CA LYS A 74 7.21 11.75 -5.16
C LYS A 74 8.41 10.79 -5.19
N ARG A 75 9.33 10.84 -4.23
CA ARG A 75 10.44 9.88 -4.17
C ARG A 75 9.96 8.45 -3.96
N LEU A 76 8.75 8.28 -3.39
CA LEU A 76 8.12 6.98 -3.20
C LEU A 76 7.54 6.38 -4.50
N ASP A 77 7.54 7.11 -5.62
CA ASP A 77 6.98 6.62 -6.89
C ASP A 77 7.64 5.32 -7.37
N CYS A 78 8.92 5.13 -7.04
CA CYS A 78 9.66 3.90 -7.31
C CYS A 78 9.11 2.65 -6.57
N LEU A 79 8.24 2.83 -5.57
CA LEU A 79 7.61 1.77 -4.78
C LEU A 79 6.22 1.40 -5.29
N TRP A 80 5.57 2.23 -6.12
CA TRP A 80 4.20 1.97 -6.57
C TRP A 80 4.09 0.76 -7.50
N ALA A 81 5.00 0.64 -8.46
CA ALA A 81 5.04 -0.51 -9.38
C ALA A 81 5.15 -1.88 -8.66
N PRO A 82 6.13 -2.14 -7.76
CA PRO A 82 6.22 -3.42 -7.06
C PRO A 82 5.05 -3.68 -6.11
N LEU A 83 4.55 -2.64 -5.42
CA LEU A 83 3.37 -2.77 -4.56
C LEU A 83 2.15 -3.17 -5.36
N ARG A 84 1.88 -2.43 -6.44
CA ARG A 84 0.78 -2.73 -7.36
C ARG A 84 0.87 -4.15 -7.89
N PHE A 85 2.06 -4.59 -8.32
CA PHE A 85 2.25 -5.96 -8.79
C PHE A 85 1.85 -7.01 -7.73
N LYS A 86 2.29 -6.83 -6.48
CA LYS A 86 1.96 -7.75 -5.37
C LYS A 86 0.47 -7.74 -5.03
N LEU A 87 -0.14 -6.56 -4.98
CA LEU A 87 -1.58 -6.39 -4.75
C LEU A 87 -2.40 -7.02 -5.88
N SER A 88 -2.06 -6.73 -7.14
CA SER A 88 -2.70 -7.33 -8.32
C SER A 88 -2.65 -8.85 -8.26
N ARG A 89 -1.51 -9.45 -7.87
CA ARG A 89 -1.37 -10.91 -7.72
C ARG A 89 -2.28 -11.51 -6.64
N CYS A 90 -2.61 -10.75 -5.60
CA CYS A 90 -3.60 -11.20 -4.61
C CYS A 90 -5.00 -11.14 -5.19
N LEU A 91 -5.32 -10.06 -5.90
CA LEU A 91 -6.62 -9.86 -6.53
C LEU A 91 -6.97 -10.90 -7.61
N GLU A 92 -5.98 -11.56 -8.25
CA GLU A 92 -6.30 -12.63 -9.23
C GLU A 92 -6.92 -13.87 -8.57
N ARG A 93 -6.60 -14.12 -7.29
CA ARG A 93 -7.12 -15.25 -6.53
C ARG A 93 -8.17 -14.83 -5.50
N TRP A 94 -8.35 -13.53 -5.29
CA TRP A 94 -9.31 -12.97 -4.36
C TRP A 94 -10.76 -13.38 -4.69
N ASP A 95 -11.52 -13.69 -3.64
CA ASP A 95 -12.94 -13.96 -3.71
C ASP A 95 -13.73 -12.69 -3.40
N PRO A 96 -14.64 -12.22 -4.26
CA PRO A 96 -15.49 -11.07 -3.97
C PRO A 96 -16.30 -11.10 -2.67
N ALA A 97 -16.53 -12.27 -2.06
CA ALA A 97 -17.13 -12.36 -0.73
C ALA A 97 -16.17 -11.93 0.40
N ASP A 98 -14.86 -11.94 0.15
CA ASP A 98 -13.84 -11.56 1.12
C ASP A 98 -13.66 -10.03 1.18
N ARG A 99 -14.02 -9.44 2.32
CA ARG A 99 -13.93 -8.01 2.57
C ARG A 99 -12.50 -7.49 2.75
N SER A 100 -11.52 -8.37 2.95
CA SER A 100 -10.12 -8.00 3.24
C SER A 100 -9.49 -7.17 2.11
N ALA A 101 -9.84 -7.43 0.85
CA ALA A 101 -9.30 -6.68 -0.28
C ALA A 101 -9.69 -5.19 -0.22
N LEU A 102 -10.92 -4.88 0.22
CA LEU A 102 -11.34 -3.49 0.36
C LEU A 102 -10.54 -2.78 1.45
N GLU A 103 -10.33 -3.43 2.59
CA GLU A 103 -9.53 -2.91 3.69
C GLU A 103 -8.07 -2.67 3.29
N VAL A 104 -7.50 -3.58 2.49
CA VAL A 104 -6.13 -3.45 1.98
C VAL A 104 -6.01 -2.35 0.94
N LEU A 105 -6.97 -2.20 0.04
CA LEU A 105 -6.91 -1.24 -1.08
C LEU A 105 -7.31 0.18 -0.68
N ARG A 106 -8.28 0.36 0.22
CA ARG A 106 -8.84 1.66 0.61
C ARG A 106 -7.79 2.72 0.98
N PRO A 107 -6.74 2.41 1.76
CA PRO A 107 -5.71 3.40 2.10
C PRO A 107 -4.99 3.95 0.86
N TRP A 108 -4.85 3.16 -0.20
CA TRP A 108 -4.10 3.52 -1.40
C TRP A 108 -4.85 4.44 -2.35
N GLN A 109 -6.17 4.54 -2.22
CA GLN A 109 -7.03 5.36 -3.10
C GLN A 109 -6.62 6.83 -3.13
N VAL A 110 -6.13 7.38 -2.01
CA VAL A 110 -5.73 8.79 -1.88
C VAL A 110 -4.24 9.02 -2.13
N VAL A 111 -3.47 7.94 -2.32
CA VAL A 111 -2.00 7.97 -2.44
C VAL A 111 -1.55 7.67 -3.86
N LEU A 112 -2.16 6.67 -4.50
CA LEU A 112 -1.82 6.28 -5.86
C LEU A 112 -2.47 7.23 -6.86
N ASP A 113 -1.70 7.68 -7.84
CA ASP A 113 -2.25 8.37 -9.00
C ASP A 113 -3.10 7.42 -9.86
N PRO A 114 -3.95 7.95 -10.77
CA PRO A 114 -4.85 7.14 -11.59
C PRO A 114 -4.14 6.00 -12.34
N SER A 115 -2.93 6.22 -12.87
CA SER A 115 -2.20 5.19 -13.63
C SER A 115 -1.79 3.99 -12.79
N ASN A 116 -1.64 4.18 -11.47
CA ASN A 116 -1.36 3.10 -10.53
C ASN A 116 -2.63 2.55 -9.86
N TRP A 117 -3.68 3.36 -9.71
CA TRP A 117 -4.92 2.97 -9.05
C TRP A 117 -5.88 2.20 -9.98
N GLU A 118 -6.11 2.69 -11.20
CA GLU A 118 -7.09 2.14 -12.14
C GLU A 118 -6.87 0.64 -12.45
N PRO A 119 -5.63 0.14 -12.67
CA PRO A 119 -5.43 -1.28 -12.93
C PRO A 119 -5.83 -2.19 -11.76
N LEU A 120 -5.80 -1.69 -10.52
CA LEU A 120 -6.27 -2.45 -9.35
C LEU A 120 -7.80 -2.49 -9.33
N VAL A 121 -8.44 -1.36 -9.65
CA VAL A 121 -9.91 -1.24 -9.72
C VAL A 121 -10.47 -2.12 -10.82
N GLU A 122 -9.91 -2.09 -12.02
CA GLU A 122 -10.32 -2.94 -13.15
C GLU A 122 -10.27 -4.43 -12.78
N LYS A 123 -9.25 -4.83 -12.02
CA LYS A 123 -9.10 -6.21 -11.56
C LYS A 123 -10.14 -6.60 -10.52
N VAL A 124 -10.56 -5.68 -9.66
CA VAL A 124 -11.68 -5.89 -8.72
C VAL A 124 -13.00 -5.98 -9.49
N LEU A 125 -13.27 -5.05 -10.41
CA LEU A 125 -14.49 -4.99 -11.20
C LEU A 125 -14.68 -6.25 -12.04
N SER A 126 -13.66 -6.67 -12.79
CA SER A 126 -13.71 -7.90 -13.59
C SER A 126 -14.00 -9.16 -12.76
N ARG A 127 -13.55 -9.22 -11.51
CA ARG A 127 -13.88 -10.33 -10.59
C ARG A 127 -15.30 -10.27 -10.08
N LEU A 128 -15.81 -9.07 -9.79
CA LEU A 128 -17.20 -8.85 -9.39
C LEU A 128 -18.15 -9.21 -10.54
N GLU A 129 -17.89 -8.73 -11.75
CA GLU A 129 -18.66 -9.05 -12.95
C GLU A 129 -18.74 -10.56 -13.19
N ARG A 130 -17.60 -11.26 -13.08
CA ARG A 130 -17.58 -12.71 -13.24
C ARG A 130 -18.41 -13.41 -12.17
N ARG A 131 -18.29 -13.00 -10.90
CA ARG A 131 -19.11 -13.56 -9.81
C ARG A 131 -20.60 -13.31 -10.01
N LEU A 132 -20.97 -12.13 -10.49
CA LEU A 132 -22.36 -11.78 -10.77
C LEU A 132 -22.90 -12.60 -11.94
N ALA A 133 -22.10 -12.85 -12.98
CA ALA A 133 -22.49 -13.68 -14.12
C ALA A 133 -22.62 -15.16 -13.74
N GLU A 134 -21.81 -15.66 -12.80
CA GLU A 134 -21.88 -17.03 -12.27
C GLU A 134 -22.98 -17.20 -11.21
N ALA A 135 -23.54 -16.11 -10.67
CA ALA A 135 -24.58 -16.18 -9.67
C ALA A 135 -25.88 -16.66 -10.32
N ASP A 136 -26.37 -17.83 -9.90
CA ASP A 136 -27.70 -18.30 -10.25
C ASP A 136 -28.72 -17.26 -9.75
N VAL A 137 -29.28 -16.48 -10.66
CA VAL A 137 -30.44 -15.64 -10.37
C VAL A 137 -31.57 -16.63 -10.08
N ARG A 138 -31.82 -16.92 -8.81
CA ARG A 138 -32.99 -17.70 -8.37
C ARG A 138 -34.21 -16.78 -8.41
N PRO A 139 -35.10 -16.89 -9.41
CA PRO A 139 -36.34 -16.10 -9.44
C PRO A 139 -37.28 -16.43 -8.28
N ASP A 140 -37.18 -17.63 -7.69
CA ASP A 140 -38.15 -18.16 -6.73
C ASP A 140 -37.99 -17.61 -5.29
N GLY A 141 -37.00 -16.74 -5.05
CA GLY A 141 -36.71 -16.17 -3.73
C GLY A 141 -36.61 -14.64 -3.70
N GLN A 142 -37.04 -13.97 -4.78
CA GLN A 142 -37.09 -12.51 -4.80
C GLN A 142 -38.24 -12.03 -3.91
N ASP A 143 -37.91 -11.28 -2.86
CA ASP A 143 -38.90 -10.55 -2.08
C ASP A 143 -39.45 -9.41 -2.96
N VAL A 144 -40.55 -9.71 -3.65
CA VAL A 144 -41.25 -8.78 -4.53
C VAL A 144 -42.19 -7.84 -3.76
N GLU A 145 -42.08 -7.76 -2.43
CA GLU A 145 -42.84 -6.77 -1.69
C GLU A 145 -42.48 -5.36 -2.18
N PRO A 146 -43.49 -4.53 -2.52
CA PRO A 146 -43.25 -3.17 -2.95
C PRO A 146 -42.54 -2.43 -1.81
N MET A 147 -41.44 -1.75 -2.13
CA MET A 147 -40.74 -0.89 -1.18
C MET A 147 -41.74 0.11 -0.59
N LYS A 148 -42.03 -0.02 0.70
CA LYS A 148 -42.88 0.91 1.46
C LYS A 148 -42.14 2.19 1.79
#